data_AF-A0A948ZK12-F1
#
_entry.id   AF-A0A948ZK12-F1
#
_cell.length_a   1.000
_cell.length_b   1.000
_cell.length_c   1.000
_cell.angle_alpha   90.00
_cell.angle_beta   90.00
_cell.angle_gamma   90.00
#
_symmetry.space_group_name_H-M   'P 1'
#
loop_
_entity.id
_entity.type
_entity.pdbx_description
1 polymer ?
#
loop_
_entity_poly.entity_id
_entity_poly.type
_entity_poly.pdbx_seq_one_letter_code
_entity_poly.pdbx_strand_id
1 'polypeptide(L)' 'MGLLDKTNRKATPKSVLIHGIIGAIVGCAFFFLAFKSQFVQEWKILLPIWLLLCAGVSALCEWQIDDSDEDEEDK' A
#
# COMPACT_ATOMS: atom_id res chain seq x y z
N MET A 1 -20.61 -10.87 0.98
CA MET A 1 -19.53 -10.40 1.88
C MET A 1 -18.71 -9.41 1.10
N GLY A 2 -18.78 -8.14 1.46
CA GLY A 2 -18.02 -7.08 0.80
C GLY A 2 -16.58 -7.07 1.31
N LEU A 3 -15.64 -6.61 0.48
CA LEU A 3 -14.23 -6.42 0.88
C LEU A 3 -14.07 -5.55 2.14
N LEU A 4 -15.05 -4.70 2.46
CA LEU A 4 -15.07 -3.87 3.67
C LEU A 4 -15.58 -4.59 4.93
N ASP A 5 -16.15 -5.79 4.80
CA ASP A 5 -16.66 -6.57 5.95
C ASP A 5 -15.52 -7.33 6.66
N LYS A 6 -14.41 -7.62 5.96
CA LYS A 6 -13.24 -8.32 6.51
C LYS A 6 -12.19 -7.29 6.96
N THR A 7 -12.06 -7.13 8.26
CA THR A 7 -11.02 -6.30 8.89
C THR A 7 -10.03 -7.22 9.61
N ASN A 8 -8.75 -7.11 9.29
CA ASN A 8 -7.66 -7.80 9.98
C ASN A 8 -7.72 -7.48 11.47
N ARG A 9 -7.79 -8.50 12.32
CA ARG A 9 -7.90 -8.32 13.78
C ARG A 9 -6.65 -7.68 14.41
N LYS A 10 -5.50 -7.75 13.73
CA LYS A 10 -4.22 -7.20 14.18
C LYS A 10 -3.98 -5.77 13.67
N ALA A 11 -4.81 -5.27 12.76
CA ALA A 11 -4.66 -3.93 12.18
C ALA A 11 -4.90 -2.84 13.24
N THR A 12 -3.80 -2.28 13.76
CA THR A 12 -3.85 -1.09 14.63
C THR A 12 -3.65 0.17 13.80
N PRO A 13 -4.13 1.36 14.24
CA PRO A 13 -3.88 2.62 13.54
C PRO A 13 -2.40 2.89 13.30
N LYS A 14 -1.54 2.46 14.22
CA LYS A 14 -0.08 2.56 14.09
C LYS A 14 0.47 1.63 13.01
N SER A 15 -0.01 0.39 12.93
CA SER A 15 0.40 -0.57 11.90
C SER A 15 -0.03 -0.12 10.50
N VAL A 16 -1.29 0.33 10.37
CA VAL A 16 -1.83 0.88 9.11
C VAL A 16 -1.02 2.09 8.65
N LEU A 17 -0.65 2.99 9.57
CA LEU A 17 0.19 4.14 9.25
C LEU A 17 1.59 3.71 8.77
N ILE A 18 2.23 2.75 9.46
CA ILE A 18 3.56 2.25 9.09
C ILE A 18 3.51 1.62 7.69
N HIS A 19 2.54 0.74 7.42
CA HIS A 19 2.39 0.11 6.12
C HIS A 19 2.06 1.12 5.01
N GLY A 20 1.26 2.15 5.30
CA GLY A 20 1.04 3.26 4.37
C GLY A 20 2.35 4.01 4.03
N ILE A 21 3.21 4.27 5.02
CA ILE A 21 4.53 4.90 4.80
C ILE A 21 5.43 3.99 3.97
N ILE A 22 5.49 2.69 4.28
CA ILE A 22 6.27 1.71 3.51
C ILE A 22 5.79 1.68 2.05
N GLY A 23 4.47 1.63 1.84
CA GLY A 23 3.84 1.69 0.53
C GLY A 23 4.24 2.94 -0.26
N ALA A 24 4.23 4.12 0.38
CA ALA A 24 4.69 5.35 -0.25
C ALA A 24 6.18 5.29 -0.64
N ILE A 25 7.06 4.79 0.24
CA ILE A 25 8.51 4.70 -0.03
C ILE A 25 8.78 3.77 -1.22
N VAL A 26 8.17 2.57 -1.22
CA VAL A 26 8.32 1.60 -2.32
C VAL A 26 7.73 2.16 -3.61
N GLY A 27 6.54 2.78 -3.52
CA GLY A 27 5.88 3.45 -4.64
C GLY A 27 6.74 4.57 -5.25
N CYS A 28 7.45 5.33 -4.41
CA CYS A 28 8.40 6.36 -4.85
C CYS A 28 9.53 5.78 -5.67
N ALA A 29 10.19 4.73 -5.15
CA ALA A 29 11.26 4.04 -5.86
C ALA A 29 10.77 3.48 -7.20
N PHE A 30 9.60 2.83 -7.21
CA PHE A 30 9.00 2.30 -8.42
C PHE A 30 8.68 3.39 -9.45
N PHE A 31 8.13 4.53 -9.01
CA PHE A 31 7.84 5.66 -9.89
C PHE A 31 9.10 6.16 -10.60
N PHE A 32 10.20 6.30 -9.87
CA PHE A 32 11.46 6.77 -10.45
C PHE A 32 12.11 5.78 -11.42
N LEU A 33 11.94 4.48 -11.18
CA LEU A 33 12.47 3.42 -12.04
C LEU A 33 11.61 3.20 -13.30
N ALA A 34 10.29 3.20 -13.16
CA ALA A 34 9.36 2.81 -14.23
C ALA A 34 8.78 3.99 -15.01
N PHE A 35 8.46 5.11 -14.34
CA PHE A 35 7.61 6.16 -14.90
C PHE A 35 8.29 7.51 -15.10
N LYS A 36 9.38 7.81 -14.37
CA LYS A 36 10.07 9.12 -14.48
C LYS A 36 10.49 9.44 -15.92
N SER A 37 10.97 8.45 -16.67
CA SER A 37 11.39 8.67 -18.07
C SER A 37 10.22 9.02 -19.00
N GLN A 38 8.99 8.64 -18.64
CA GLN A 38 7.79 8.88 -19.45
C GLN A 38 7.13 10.22 -19.09
N PHE A 39 7.25 10.67 -17.83
CA PHE A 39 6.59 11.87 -17.31
C PHE A 39 7.60 12.93 -16.84
N VAL A 40 8.60 13.24 -17.68
CA VAL A 40 9.73 14.11 -17.29
C VAL A 40 9.29 15.53 -16.91
N GLN A 41 8.18 16.04 -17.46
CA GLN A 41 7.70 17.39 -17.17
C GLN A 41 6.65 17.40 -16.04
N GLU A 42 5.83 16.34 -15.96
CA GLU A 42 4.64 16.25 -15.11
C GLU A 42 4.87 15.50 -13.79
N TRP A 43 6.02 14.81 -13.63
CA TRP A 43 6.27 13.97 -12.47
C TRP A 43 6.10 14.70 -11.14
N LYS A 44 6.36 16.00 -11.07
CA LYS A 44 6.21 16.76 -9.81
C LYS A 44 4.75 16.81 -9.32
N ILE A 45 3.80 16.76 -10.25
CA ILE A 45 2.35 16.76 -9.96
C ILE A 45 1.85 15.32 -9.80
N LEU A 46 2.33 14.41 -10.65
CA LEU A 46 1.92 13.01 -10.64
C LEU A 46 2.47 12.25 -9.44
N LEU A 47 3.68 12.58 -8.98
CA LEU A 47 4.34 11.87 -7.88
C LEU A 47 3.53 11.96 -6.58
N PRO A 48 3.08 13.13 -6.07
CA PRO A 48 2.23 13.18 -4.89
C PRO A 48 0.97 12.31 -4.99
N ILE A 49 0.29 12.33 -6.14
CA ILE A 49 -0.93 11.54 -6.37
C ILE A 49 -0.59 10.05 -6.33
N TRP A 50 0.48 9.65 -7.02
CA TRP A 50 0.96 8.28 -7.04
C TRP A 50 1.33 7.78 -5.63
N LEU A 51 2.06 8.58 -4.86
CA LEU A 51 2.46 8.23 -3.49
C LEU A 51 1.24 8.07 -2.58
N LEU A 52 0.22 8.93 -2.71
CA LEU A 52 -1.03 8.81 -1.97
C LEU A 52 -1.78 7.51 -2.32
N LEU A 53 -1.79 7.12 -3.59
CA LEU A 53 -2.39 5.86 -4.02
C LEU A 53 -1.64 4.66 -3.45
N CYS A 54 -0.31 4.64 -3.53
CA CYS A 54 0.49 3.55 -2.96
C CYS A 54 0.34 3.46 -1.44
N ALA A 55 0.33 4.60 -0.74
CA ALA A 55 0.09 4.63 0.70
C ALA A 55 -1.30 4.09 1.06
N GLY A 56 -2.33 4.51 0.32
CA GLY A 56 -3.70 4.06 0.52
C GLY A 56 -3.86 2.57 0.28
N VAL A 57 -3.29 2.04 -0.80
CA VAL A 57 -3.33 0.60 -1.10
C VAL A 57 -2.62 -0.20 -0.03
N SER A 58 -1.41 0.18 0.40
CA SER A 58 -0.69 -0.56 1.44
C SER A 58 -1.38 -0.48 2.81
N ALA A 59 -1.98 0.67 3.15
CA ALA A 59 -2.79 0.82 4.35
C ALA A 59 -4.06 -0.05 4.31
N LEU A 60 -4.72 -0.14 3.14
CA LEU A 60 -5.87 -1.02 2.94
C LEU A 60 -5.48 -2.49 2.99
N CYS A 61 -4.33 -2.88 2.42
CA CYS A 61 -3.81 -4.24 2.54
C CYS A 61 -3.62 -4.62 4.01
N GLU A 62 -2.96 -3.78 4.81
CA GLU A 62 -2.81 -4.01 6.26
C GLU A 62 -4.16 -4.11 6.97
N TRP A 63 -5.14 -3.29 6.55
CA TRP A 63 -6.49 -3.31 7.12
C TRP A 63 -7.26 -4.59 6.76
N GLN A 64 -7.11 -5.11 5.55
CA GLN A 64 -7.99 -6.15 4.99
C GLN A 64 -7.37 -7.56 4.99
N ILE A 65 -6.06 -7.66 4.82
CA ILE A 65 -5.33 -8.93 4.73
C ILE A 65 -4.92 -9.32 6.15
N ASP A 66 -5.42 -10.46 6.63
CA ASP A 66 -5.00 -11.05 7.89
C ASP A 66 -4.00 -12.16 7.55
N ASP A 67 -2.72 -11.95 7.89
CA ASP A 67 -1.63 -12.91 7.64
C ASP A 67 -1.86 -14.27 8.33
N SER A 68 -2.88 -14.41 9.18
CA SER A 68 -3.24 -15.67 9.82
C SER A 68 -3.95 -16.68 8.92
N ASP A 69 -4.37 -16.28 7.71
CA ASP A 69 -4.89 -17.23 6.71
C ASP A 69 -3.76 -18.05 6.03
N GLU A 70 -2.48 -17.66 6.15
CA GLU A 70 -1.34 -18.40 5.58
C GLU A 70 -0.84 -19.55 6.47
N ASP A 71 -1.22 -19.59 7.75
CA ASP A 71 -0.75 -20.60 8.71
C ASP A 71 -1.62 -21.89 8.76
N GLU A 72 -2.74 -21.96 8.01
CA GLU A 72 -3.63 -23.14 7.98
C GLU A 72 -3.42 -24.07 6.76
N GLU A 73 -2.58 -23.72 5.77
CA GLU A 73 -2.29 -24.62 4.63
C GLU A 73 -1.15 -25.62 4.91
N ASP A 74 -0.45 -25.53 6.04
CA ASP A 74 0.70 -26.39 6.40
C ASP A 74 0.41 -27.40 7.54
N LYS A 75 -0.85 -27.80 7.78
CA LYS A 75 -1.21 -28.87 8.73
C LYS A 75 -1.94 -30.07 8.13
#